data_AF-A0A6L8EDU5-F1
#
_entry.id   AF-A0A6L8EDU5-F1
#
_cell.length_a   1.000
_cell.length_b   1.000
_cell.length_c   1.000
_cell.angle_alpha   90.00
_cell.angle_beta   90.00
_cell.angle_gamma   90.00
#
_symmetry.space_group_name_H-M   'P 1'
#
loop_
_entity.id
_entity.type
_entity.pdbx_description
1 polymer ?
#
loop_
_entity_poly.entity_id
_entity_poly.type
_entity_poly.pdbx_seq_one_letter_code
_entity_poly.pdbx_strand_id
1 'polypeptide(L)'
;MNRTKTMDYDFYTSNDLIDRLCHTANEQEKQIIFLVGSALCFPDNPGGFGVPDVSGIIELISNEFDDPSEFRKQLGSKKNDGKTQYQEAFRFLHAKKGQSALNRVIRAAVWQSLDTALMPRSVSNVDPSTASPEICNALEEHLDCWRLPKAVSDIGQLLVNCEDTFGKTVITTNFDPLIEISIRNHGGSCFRTILHSDGELGKTHAQGTHILHLHGYWQGHDTLHMPQQLMQARPKLRKSLSRIIEDSTLVVIGFGGWDDITTVRLTGACCHATR
;
A
#
# COMPACT_ATOMS: atom_id res chain seq x y z
N MET A 1 31.63 21.35 12.34
CA MET A 1 31.74 21.36 10.85
C MET A 1 31.41 19.95 10.37
N ASN A 2 30.12 19.60 10.35
CA ASN A 2 29.66 18.27 9.95
C ASN A 2 29.45 18.25 8.44
N ARG A 3 30.34 17.56 7.72
CA ARG A 3 30.13 17.22 6.32
C ARG A 3 28.99 16.20 6.26
N THR A 4 27.80 16.62 5.86
CA THR A 4 26.82 15.73 5.25
C THR A 4 27.50 15.11 4.02
N LYS A 5 27.89 13.84 4.11
CA LYS A 5 28.24 13.05 2.92
C LYS A 5 26.96 12.98 2.08
N THR A 6 26.92 13.72 0.98
CA THR A 6 26.00 13.43 -0.11
C THR A 6 26.31 12.00 -0.55
N MET A 7 25.35 11.09 -0.38
CA MET A 7 25.44 9.80 -1.05
C MET A 7 25.25 10.05 -2.53
N ASP A 8 26.24 9.62 -3.32
CA ASP A 8 26.13 9.56 -4.76
C ASP A 8 25.32 8.29 -5.06
N TYR A 9 24.21 8.43 -5.79
CA TYR A 9 23.38 7.31 -6.20
C TYR A 9 23.60 7.10 -7.69
N ASP A 10 24.03 5.89 -8.06
CA ASP A 10 24.10 5.50 -9.46
C ASP A 10 22.71 5.15 -9.96
N PHE A 11 22.32 5.75 -11.09
CA PHE A 11 21.05 5.48 -11.75
C PHE A 11 21.28 4.62 -12.98
N TYR A 12 20.51 3.54 -13.09
CA TYR A 12 20.56 2.59 -14.20
C TYR A 12 19.23 2.56 -14.95
N THR A 13 19.22 1.94 -16.13
CA THR A 13 18.05 1.84 -16.99
C THR A 13 17.10 0.72 -16.57
N SER A 14 15.91 0.69 -17.16
CA SER A 14 14.98 -0.44 -16.99
C SER A 14 15.54 -1.76 -17.51
N ASN A 15 16.40 -1.73 -18.53
CA ASN A 15 17.02 -2.95 -19.06
C ASN A 15 18.04 -3.51 -18.05
N ASP A 16 18.84 -2.65 -17.43
CA ASP A 16 19.78 -3.06 -16.39
C ASP A 16 19.05 -3.69 -15.18
N LEU A 17 17.87 -3.16 -14.82
CA LEU A 17 17.02 -3.76 -13.80
C LEU A 17 16.56 -5.17 -14.20
N ILE A 18 16.06 -5.34 -15.43
CA ILE A 18 15.61 -6.65 -15.93
C ILE A 18 16.78 -7.63 -15.94
N ASP A 19 17.94 -7.24 -16.45
CA ASP A 19 19.14 -8.08 -16.49
C ASP A 19 19.55 -8.52 -15.09
N ARG A 20 19.53 -7.59 -14.12
CA ARG A 20 19.83 -7.91 -12.72
C ARG A 20 18.84 -8.90 -12.12
N LEU A 21 17.54 -8.71 -12.34
CA LEU A 21 16.51 -9.60 -11.80
C LEU A 21 16.57 -10.99 -12.44
N CYS A 22 16.78 -11.07 -13.76
CA CYS A 22 16.98 -12.32 -14.48
C CYS A 22 18.22 -13.07 -13.97
N HIS A 23 19.33 -12.38 -13.75
CA HIS A 23 20.53 -12.99 -13.19
C HIS A 23 20.27 -13.56 -11.78
N THR A 24 19.69 -12.77 -10.87
CA THR A 24 19.35 -13.24 -9.52
C THR A 24 18.36 -14.41 -9.54
N ALA A 25 17.38 -14.38 -10.44
CA ALA A 25 16.42 -15.48 -10.64
C ALA A 25 17.11 -16.78 -11.09
N ASN A 26 18.01 -16.69 -12.07
CA ASN A 26 18.69 -17.84 -12.67
C ASN A 26 19.71 -18.48 -11.73
N GLU A 27 20.47 -17.67 -11.00
CA GLU A 27 21.50 -18.16 -10.07
C GLU A 27 20.89 -18.63 -8.73
N GLN A 28 19.61 -18.34 -8.48
CA GLN A 28 18.90 -18.64 -7.24
C GLN A 28 19.62 -18.14 -5.96
N GLU A 29 20.42 -17.07 -6.08
CA GLU A 29 21.27 -16.57 -4.99
C GLU A 29 20.44 -16.06 -3.81
N LYS A 30 19.34 -15.37 -4.11
CA LYS A 30 18.45 -14.75 -3.15
C LYS A 30 17.01 -14.74 -3.65
N GLN A 31 16.09 -14.78 -2.71
CA GLN A 31 14.68 -14.53 -2.99
C GLN A 31 14.48 -13.08 -3.42
N ILE A 32 13.56 -12.84 -4.36
CA ILE A 32 13.17 -11.50 -4.78
C ILE A 32 11.85 -11.16 -4.10
N ILE A 33 11.84 -10.07 -3.34
CA ILE A 33 10.66 -9.58 -2.64
C ILE A 33 10.28 -8.20 -3.14
N PHE A 34 8.98 -7.88 -3.08
CA PHE A 34 8.47 -6.59 -3.51
C PHE A 34 8.10 -5.70 -2.33
N LEU A 35 8.43 -4.40 -2.43
CA LEU A 35 7.79 -3.34 -1.66
C LEU A 35 6.96 -2.49 -2.62
N VAL A 36 5.64 -2.56 -2.45
CA VAL A 36 4.68 -1.91 -3.33
C VAL A 36 3.98 -0.76 -2.60
N GLY A 37 4.02 0.43 -3.20
CA GLY A 37 3.27 1.60 -2.75
C GLY A 37 2.00 1.88 -3.56
N SER A 38 1.32 2.97 -3.20
CA SER A 38 -0.05 3.25 -3.66
C SER A 38 -0.17 3.53 -5.14
N ALA A 39 0.90 4.05 -5.77
CA ALA A 39 0.84 4.40 -7.20
C ALA A 39 0.67 3.19 -8.11
N LEU A 40 0.95 1.98 -7.62
CA LEU A 40 0.66 0.75 -8.36
C LEU A 40 -0.86 0.53 -8.54
N CYS A 41 -1.65 0.95 -7.55
CA CYS A 41 -3.09 0.73 -7.49
C CYS A 41 -3.90 1.85 -8.18
N PHE A 42 -3.24 2.86 -8.75
CA PHE A 42 -3.92 3.96 -9.43
C PHE A 42 -4.64 3.47 -10.70
N PRO A 43 -5.78 4.08 -11.05
CA PRO A 43 -6.44 3.79 -12.32
C PRO A 43 -5.50 4.02 -13.51
N ASP A 44 -5.53 3.11 -14.48
CA ASP A 44 -4.75 3.25 -15.73
C ASP A 44 -5.16 4.49 -16.54
N ASN A 45 -6.41 4.94 -16.37
CA ASN A 45 -6.97 6.12 -17.03
C ASN A 45 -7.77 6.96 -16.03
N PRO A 46 -7.84 8.30 -16.20
CA PRO A 46 -8.68 9.15 -15.36
C PRO A 46 -10.12 8.67 -15.30
N GLY A 47 -10.66 8.50 -14.09
CA GLY A 47 -12.01 7.98 -13.86
C GLY A 47 -12.18 6.47 -14.09
N GLY A 48 -11.10 5.75 -14.37
CA GLY A 48 -11.10 4.28 -14.43
C GLY A 48 -11.12 3.62 -13.05
N PHE A 49 -11.12 2.29 -13.05
CA PHE A 49 -11.08 1.48 -11.84
C PHE A 49 -9.69 1.48 -11.20
N GLY A 50 -9.65 1.51 -9.88
CA GLY A 50 -8.44 1.53 -9.07
C GLY A 50 -8.64 2.35 -7.80
N VAL A 51 -7.60 2.44 -6.98
CA VAL A 51 -7.58 3.32 -5.81
C VAL A 51 -7.16 4.73 -6.27
N PRO A 52 -7.93 5.78 -5.94
CA PRO A 52 -7.62 7.15 -6.34
C PRO A 52 -6.22 7.60 -5.92
N ASP A 53 -5.66 8.50 -6.73
CA ASP A 53 -4.43 9.21 -6.39
C ASP A 53 -4.64 10.20 -5.23
N VAL A 54 -3.58 10.92 -4.86
CA VAL A 54 -3.64 11.93 -3.79
C VAL A 54 -4.76 12.95 -4.01
N SER A 55 -4.96 13.38 -5.25
CA SER A 55 -5.99 14.38 -5.58
C SER A 55 -7.40 13.82 -5.37
N GLY A 56 -7.66 12.60 -5.86
CA GLY A 56 -8.94 11.94 -5.68
C GLY A 56 -9.25 11.60 -4.22
N ILE A 57 -8.23 11.23 -3.41
CA ILE A 57 -8.42 11.05 -1.97
C ILE A 57 -8.77 12.38 -1.29
N ILE A 58 -8.11 13.50 -1.65
CA ILE A 58 -8.45 14.83 -1.11
C ILE A 58 -9.88 15.22 -1.48
N GLU A 59 -10.35 14.85 -2.68
CA GLU A 59 -11.73 15.05 -3.09
C GLU A 59 -12.71 14.25 -2.20
N LEU A 60 -12.45 12.97 -1.97
CA LEU A 60 -13.25 12.15 -1.05
C LEU A 60 -13.29 12.75 0.37
N ILE A 61 -12.15 13.23 0.87
CA ILE A 61 -12.09 13.93 2.17
C ILE A 61 -12.94 15.20 2.14
N SER A 62 -12.89 15.97 1.06
CA SER A 62 -13.65 17.23 0.97
C SER A 62 -15.16 16.99 1.01
N ASN A 63 -15.62 15.86 0.45
CA ASN A 63 -17.03 15.46 0.46
C ASN A 63 -17.54 15.02 1.83
N GLU A 64 -16.65 14.79 2.80
CA GLU A 64 -17.05 14.57 4.19
C GLU A 64 -17.53 15.87 4.86
N PHE A 65 -17.33 17.05 4.29
CA PHE A 65 -17.72 18.34 4.88
C PHE A 65 -18.93 18.95 4.17
N ASP A 66 -19.78 19.66 4.93
CA ASP A 66 -20.97 20.33 4.38
C ASP A 66 -20.61 21.41 3.34
N ASP A 67 -19.46 22.08 3.53
CA ASP A 67 -18.86 23.00 2.56
C ASP A 67 -17.46 22.50 2.12
N PRO A 68 -17.40 21.70 1.04
CA PRO A 68 -16.14 21.23 0.48
C PRO A 68 -15.23 22.37 0.00
N SER A 69 -15.81 23.51 -0.39
CA SER A 69 -15.05 24.65 -0.93
C SER A 69 -14.26 25.35 0.17
N GLU A 70 -14.85 25.49 1.36
CA GLU A 70 -14.21 26.07 2.53
C GLU A 70 -13.09 25.15 3.05
N PHE A 71 -13.31 23.84 3.07
CA PHE A 71 -12.25 22.88 3.36
C PHE A 71 -11.04 23.04 2.42
N ARG A 72 -11.29 23.11 1.10
CA ARG A 72 -10.21 23.26 0.10
C ARG A 72 -9.45 24.58 0.25
N LYS A 73 -10.15 25.69 0.56
CA LYS A 73 -9.52 26.97 0.87
C LYS A 73 -8.63 26.88 2.10
N GLN A 74 -9.12 26.28 3.19
CA GLN A 74 -8.35 26.10 4.41
C GLN A 74 -7.11 25.23 4.17
N LEU A 75 -7.26 24.12 3.44
CA LEU A 75 -6.14 23.26 3.07
C LEU A 75 -5.08 23.99 2.22
N GLY A 76 -5.51 24.73 1.20
CA GLY A 76 -4.62 25.50 0.31
C GLY A 76 -3.95 26.71 0.97
N SER A 77 -4.54 27.25 2.03
CA SER A 77 -3.99 28.38 2.78
C SER A 77 -2.86 28.00 3.74
N LYS A 78 -2.67 26.71 4.02
CA LYS A 78 -1.63 26.25 4.94
C LYS A 78 -0.25 26.36 4.31
N LYS A 79 0.69 26.91 5.08
CA LYS A 79 2.10 26.90 4.71
C LYS A 79 2.62 25.47 4.64
N ASN A 80 3.56 25.26 3.74
CA ASN A 80 4.16 23.96 3.50
C ASN A 80 5.21 23.71 4.59
N ASP A 81 4.77 23.26 5.77
CA ASP A 81 5.60 23.05 6.97
C ASP A 81 6.48 21.77 6.86
N GLY A 82 6.82 21.35 5.65
CA GLY A 82 7.38 20.03 5.34
C GLY A 82 6.35 18.89 5.33
N LYS A 83 5.05 19.20 5.38
CA LYS A 83 3.95 18.21 5.30
C LYS A 83 3.26 18.27 3.95
N THR A 84 2.97 17.12 3.37
CA THR A 84 2.24 17.07 2.09
C THR A 84 0.77 17.49 2.28
N GLN A 85 0.14 18.03 1.23
CA GLN A 85 -1.30 18.36 1.25
C GLN A 85 -2.17 17.17 1.68
N TYR A 86 -1.77 15.97 1.27
CA TYR A 86 -2.40 14.72 1.69
C TYR A 86 -2.40 14.56 3.22
N GLN A 87 -1.22 14.68 3.87
CA GLN A 87 -1.10 14.55 5.32
C GLN A 87 -1.93 15.61 6.06
N GLU A 88 -1.95 16.84 5.54
CA GLU A 88 -2.72 17.92 6.13
C GLU A 88 -4.23 17.69 6.02
N ALA A 89 -4.70 17.10 4.92
CA ALA A 89 -6.11 16.73 4.70
C ALA A 89 -6.56 15.64 5.69
N PHE A 90 -5.80 14.55 5.82
CA PHE A 90 -6.09 13.48 6.78
C PHE A 90 -6.13 14.00 8.22
N ARG A 91 -5.15 14.83 8.59
CA ARG A 91 -5.10 15.45 9.92
C ARG A 91 -6.31 16.35 10.19
N PHE A 92 -6.78 17.08 9.18
CA PHE A 92 -7.95 17.94 9.31
C PHE A 92 -9.23 17.11 9.47
N LEU A 93 -9.42 16.08 8.65
CA LEU A 93 -10.55 15.16 8.74
C LEU A 93 -10.60 14.48 10.11
N HIS A 94 -9.48 13.94 10.57
CA HIS A 94 -9.39 13.33 11.89
C HIS A 94 -9.77 14.30 13.01
N ALA A 95 -9.19 15.52 12.99
CA ALA A 95 -9.44 16.51 14.03
C ALA A 95 -10.91 16.97 14.11
N LYS A 96 -11.65 16.93 12.99
CA LYS A 96 -13.03 17.39 12.91
C LYS A 96 -14.06 16.28 13.04
N LYS A 97 -13.79 15.09 12.51
CA LYS A 97 -14.76 14.00 12.37
C LYS A 97 -14.28 12.65 12.93
N GLY A 98 -13.05 12.58 13.44
CA GLY A 98 -12.49 11.40 14.09
C GLY A 98 -12.07 10.28 13.13
N GLN A 99 -11.60 9.18 13.72
CA GLN A 99 -11.08 8.00 13.00
C GLN A 99 -12.12 7.34 12.09
N SER A 100 -13.37 7.25 12.52
CA SER A 100 -14.42 6.60 11.72
C SER A 100 -14.59 7.27 10.35
N ALA A 101 -14.47 8.59 10.26
CA ALA A 101 -14.55 9.31 8.98
C ALA A 101 -13.37 8.98 8.05
N LEU A 102 -12.17 8.79 8.59
CA LEU A 102 -11.02 8.35 7.79
C LEU A 102 -11.25 6.95 7.21
N ASN A 103 -11.72 6.01 8.04
CA ASN A 103 -12.01 4.65 7.59
C ASN A 103 -13.08 4.65 6.49
N ARG A 104 -14.08 5.55 6.57
CA ARG A 104 -15.08 5.73 5.49
C ARG A 104 -14.44 6.17 4.18
N VAL A 105 -13.57 7.18 4.22
CA VAL A 105 -12.87 7.69 3.03
C VAL A 105 -12.02 6.59 2.40
N ILE A 106 -11.30 5.80 3.20
CA ILE A 106 -10.49 4.70 2.66
C ILE A 106 -11.35 3.59 2.08
N ARG A 107 -12.44 3.19 2.75
CA ARG A 107 -13.38 2.22 2.16
C ARG A 107 -13.93 2.73 0.84
N ALA A 108 -14.38 3.98 0.78
CA ALA A 108 -14.89 4.60 -0.44
C ALA A 108 -13.82 4.64 -1.55
N ALA A 109 -12.56 4.91 -1.21
CA ALA A 109 -11.45 4.89 -2.15
C ALA A 109 -11.19 3.49 -2.73
N VAL A 110 -11.13 2.46 -1.88
CA VAL A 110 -10.94 1.07 -2.32
C VAL A 110 -12.13 0.58 -3.13
N TRP A 111 -13.34 1.02 -2.79
CA TRP A 111 -14.56 0.68 -3.52
C TRP A 111 -14.57 1.16 -4.97
N GLN A 112 -13.77 2.15 -5.34
CA GLN A 112 -13.66 2.61 -6.74
C GLN A 112 -12.98 1.57 -7.65
N SER A 113 -12.36 0.55 -7.09
CA SER A 113 -11.85 -0.61 -7.83
C SER A 113 -12.94 -1.65 -8.14
N LEU A 114 -14.17 -1.47 -7.64
CA LEU A 114 -15.28 -2.39 -7.85
C LEU A 114 -16.16 -1.95 -9.03
N ASP A 115 -16.47 -2.90 -9.90
CA ASP A 115 -17.53 -2.79 -10.90
C ASP A 115 -18.87 -3.12 -10.24
N THR A 116 -19.61 -2.08 -9.86
CA THR A 116 -20.90 -2.21 -9.17
C THR A 116 -21.95 -2.97 -9.98
N ALA A 117 -21.82 -3.02 -11.31
CA ALA A 117 -22.72 -3.80 -12.16
C ALA A 117 -22.49 -5.32 -12.03
N LEU A 118 -21.30 -5.73 -11.58
CA LEU A 118 -20.91 -7.12 -11.36
C LEU A 118 -21.00 -7.54 -9.89
N MET A 119 -21.32 -6.60 -8.98
CA MET A 119 -21.47 -6.93 -7.57
C MET A 119 -22.65 -7.88 -7.33
N PRO A 120 -22.54 -8.82 -6.37
CA PRO A 120 -23.65 -9.66 -5.96
C PRO A 120 -24.85 -8.82 -5.49
N ARG A 121 -26.06 -9.26 -5.82
CA ARG A 121 -27.31 -8.57 -5.42
C ARG A 121 -27.45 -8.37 -3.91
N SER A 122 -26.83 -9.23 -3.09
CA SER A 122 -26.82 -9.11 -1.63
C SER A 122 -26.09 -7.86 -1.14
N VAL A 123 -25.20 -7.29 -1.94
CA VAL A 123 -24.32 -6.16 -1.57
C VAL A 123 -24.37 -4.99 -2.56
N SER A 124 -25.18 -5.08 -3.63
CA SER A 124 -25.23 -4.07 -4.70
C SER A 124 -25.83 -2.72 -4.30
N ASN A 125 -26.58 -2.65 -3.19
CA ASN A 125 -27.19 -1.41 -2.68
C ASN A 125 -26.50 -0.87 -1.42
N VAL A 126 -25.32 -1.40 -1.09
CA VAL A 126 -24.58 -0.99 0.10
C VAL A 126 -23.84 0.31 -0.20
N ASP A 127 -24.00 1.30 0.69
CA ASP A 127 -23.15 2.49 0.66
C ASP A 127 -21.72 2.10 1.09
N PRO A 128 -20.71 2.30 0.22
CA PRO A 128 -19.31 2.02 0.54
C PRO A 128 -18.83 2.61 1.86
N SER A 129 -19.35 3.79 2.19
CA SER A 129 -18.95 4.54 3.38
C SER A 129 -19.43 3.88 4.67
N THR A 130 -20.48 3.05 4.61
CA THR A 130 -21.09 2.39 5.79
C THR A 130 -20.99 0.87 5.77
N ALA A 131 -20.44 0.29 4.70
CA ALA A 131 -20.26 -1.16 4.55
C ALA A 131 -19.57 -1.80 5.75
N SER A 132 -20.17 -2.83 6.33
CA SER A 132 -19.59 -3.56 7.47
C SER A 132 -18.38 -4.40 7.04
N PRO A 133 -17.48 -4.79 7.97
CA PRO A 133 -16.38 -5.69 7.67
C PRO A 133 -16.84 -7.00 7.02
N GLU A 134 -17.99 -7.54 7.41
CA GLU A 134 -18.57 -8.76 6.82
C GLU A 134 -18.91 -8.57 5.34
N ILE A 135 -19.43 -7.41 4.96
CA ILE A 135 -19.72 -7.08 3.56
C ILE A 135 -18.41 -6.93 2.77
N CYS A 136 -17.42 -6.23 3.33
CA CYS A 136 -16.10 -6.09 2.71
C CYS A 136 -15.42 -7.45 2.49
N ASN A 137 -15.46 -8.34 3.50
CA ASN A 137 -14.95 -9.71 3.37
C ASN A 137 -15.69 -10.49 2.28
N ALA A 138 -17.03 -10.41 2.24
CA ALA A 138 -17.81 -11.07 1.20
C ALA A 138 -17.43 -10.56 -0.21
N LEU A 139 -17.20 -9.26 -0.37
CA LEU A 139 -16.76 -8.69 -1.65
C LEU A 139 -15.38 -9.21 -2.07
N GLU A 140 -14.46 -9.40 -1.15
CA GLU A 140 -13.15 -9.98 -1.47
C GLU A 140 -13.25 -11.42 -2.00
N GLU A 141 -14.32 -12.17 -1.70
CA GLU A 141 -14.56 -13.50 -2.26
C GLU A 141 -15.18 -13.46 -3.67
N HIS A 142 -15.73 -12.32 -4.09
CA HIS A 142 -16.34 -12.13 -5.41
C HIS A 142 -15.36 -11.46 -6.38
N LEU A 143 -14.37 -12.24 -6.82
CA LEU A 143 -13.26 -11.73 -7.64
C LEU A 143 -13.71 -11.01 -8.93
N ASP A 144 -14.81 -11.46 -9.55
CA ASP A 144 -15.31 -10.94 -10.83
C ASP A 144 -15.70 -9.46 -10.78
N CYS A 145 -16.10 -8.93 -9.61
CA CYS A 145 -16.44 -7.52 -9.48
C CYS A 145 -15.24 -6.61 -9.25
N TRP A 146 -14.03 -7.16 -9.06
CA TRP A 146 -12.83 -6.35 -8.90
C TRP A 146 -12.16 -6.08 -10.24
N ARG A 147 -11.90 -4.80 -10.50
CA ARG A 147 -11.21 -4.34 -11.70
C ARG A 147 -9.82 -3.85 -11.29
N LEU A 148 -8.81 -4.51 -11.83
CA LEU A 148 -7.42 -4.30 -11.48
C LEU A 148 -6.76 -3.39 -12.51
N PRO A 149 -6.03 -2.34 -12.08
CA PRO A 149 -5.09 -1.66 -12.95
C PRO A 149 -4.09 -2.63 -13.54
N LYS A 150 -3.58 -2.35 -14.75
CA LYS A 150 -2.67 -3.26 -15.46
C LYS A 150 -1.46 -3.63 -14.60
N ALA A 151 -0.87 -2.65 -13.91
CA ALA A 151 0.30 -2.87 -13.08
C ALA A 151 0.06 -3.86 -11.92
N VAL A 152 -1.13 -3.82 -11.30
CA VAL A 152 -1.51 -4.78 -10.24
C VAL A 152 -1.77 -6.17 -10.82
N SER A 153 -2.42 -6.24 -12.01
CA SER A 153 -2.63 -7.49 -12.73
C SER A 153 -1.30 -8.17 -13.07
N ASP A 154 -0.36 -7.42 -13.65
CA ASP A 154 0.96 -7.93 -14.05
C ASP A 154 1.76 -8.43 -12.84
N ILE A 155 1.73 -7.72 -11.71
CA ILE A 155 2.38 -8.20 -10.48
C ILE A 155 1.75 -9.50 -9.99
N GLY A 156 0.41 -9.59 -9.91
CA GLY A 156 -0.24 -10.82 -9.48
C GLY A 156 0.12 -12.00 -10.39
N GLN A 157 0.16 -11.78 -11.70
CA GLN A 157 0.58 -12.80 -12.66
C GLN A 157 2.03 -13.25 -12.43
N LEU A 158 2.95 -12.31 -12.18
CA LEU A 158 4.36 -12.60 -11.90
C LEU A 158 4.52 -13.42 -10.62
N LEU A 159 3.80 -13.06 -9.54
CA LEU A 159 3.86 -13.74 -8.25
C LEU A 159 3.37 -15.20 -8.36
N VAL A 160 2.40 -15.46 -9.23
CA VAL A 160 1.87 -16.82 -9.47
C VAL A 160 2.75 -17.62 -10.41
N ASN A 161 3.09 -17.06 -11.57
CA ASN A 161 3.84 -17.79 -12.60
C ASN A 161 5.30 -18.03 -12.24
N CYS A 162 5.84 -17.26 -11.30
CA CYS A 162 7.24 -17.35 -10.87
C CYS A 162 7.33 -17.42 -9.33
N GLU A 163 6.49 -18.23 -8.70
CA GLU A 163 6.32 -18.27 -7.24
C GLU A 163 7.65 -18.51 -6.47
N ASP A 164 8.50 -19.39 -6.98
CA ASP A 164 9.76 -19.75 -6.32
C ASP A 164 10.83 -18.65 -6.31
N THR A 165 10.66 -17.66 -7.18
CA THR A 165 11.60 -16.53 -7.32
C THR A 165 11.01 -15.23 -6.78
N PHE A 166 9.76 -14.95 -7.11
CA PHE A 166 9.09 -13.67 -6.88
C PHE A 166 7.92 -13.77 -5.90
N GLY A 167 7.32 -14.95 -5.76
CA GLY A 167 6.00 -15.12 -5.14
C GLY A 167 6.00 -15.41 -3.64
N LYS A 168 7.13 -15.35 -2.94
CA LYS A 168 7.16 -15.68 -1.49
C LYS A 168 6.67 -14.54 -0.61
N THR A 169 7.02 -13.28 -0.91
CA THR A 169 6.68 -12.14 -0.02
C THR A 169 6.49 -10.83 -0.77
N VAL A 170 5.39 -10.15 -0.45
CA VAL A 170 5.11 -8.76 -0.85
C VAL A 170 4.87 -7.93 0.39
N ILE A 171 5.55 -6.81 0.48
CA ILE A 171 5.38 -5.79 1.51
C ILE A 171 4.63 -4.63 0.88
N THR A 172 3.60 -4.13 1.55
CA THR A 172 2.85 -2.97 1.07
C THR A 172 2.46 -2.02 2.18
N THR A 173 2.43 -0.74 1.84
CA THR A 173 1.86 0.33 2.66
C THR A 173 0.42 0.64 2.28
N ASN A 174 -0.13 -0.07 1.28
CA ASN A 174 -1.48 0.10 0.78
C ASN A 174 -2.50 -0.55 1.74
N PHE A 175 -3.72 -0.02 1.74
CA PHE A 175 -4.82 -0.54 2.54
C PHE A 175 -5.70 -1.53 1.74
N ASP A 176 -5.65 -1.46 0.42
CA ASP A 176 -6.53 -2.19 -0.50
C ASP A 176 -6.16 -3.68 -0.67
N PRO A 177 -7.11 -4.52 -1.09
CA PRO A 177 -6.92 -5.94 -1.38
C PRO A 177 -6.29 -6.24 -2.75
N LEU A 178 -5.93 -5.25 -3.57
CA LEU A 178 -5.84 -5.47 -5.02
C LEU A 178 -4.74 -6.46 -5.41
N ILE A 179 -3.65 -6.54 -4.64
CA ILE A 179 -2.57 -7.52 -4.85
C ILE A 179 -3.10 -8.93 -4.57
N GLU A 180 -3.79 -9.15 -3.44
CA GLU A 180 -4.41 -10.44 -3.09
C GLU A 180 -5.47 -10.87 -4.11
N ILE A 181 -6.27 -9.92 -4.58
CA ILE A 181 -7.28 -10.16 -5.62
C ILE A 181 -6.60 -10.57 -6.92
N SER A 182 -5.52 -9.88 -7.31
CA SER A 182 -4.76 -10.19 -8.51
C SER A 182 -4.14 -11.59 -8.46
N ILE A 183 -3.53 -11.97 -7.34
CA ILE A 183 -2.98 -13.32 -7.15
C ILE A 183 -4.09 -14.37 -7.33
N ARG A 184 -5.24 -14.18 -6.68
CA ARG A 184 -6.36 -15.12 -6.77
C ARG A 184 -7.00 -15.16 -8.16
N ASN A 185 -7.09 -14.04 -8.86
CA ASN A 185 -7.53 -13.98 -10.26
C ASN A 185 -6.64 -14.78 -11.21
N HIS A 186 -5.35 -14.87 -10.91
CA HIS A 186 -4.40 -15.69 -11.66
C HIS A 186 -4.31 -17.14 -11.16
N GLY A 187 -5.20 -17.55 -10.24
CA GLY A 187 -5.26 -18.93 -9.70
C GLY A 187 -4.26 -19.22 -8.59
N GLY A 188 -3.58 -18.19 -8.06
CA GLY A 188 -2.66 -18.32 -6.94
C GLY A 188 -3.35 -18.32 -5.57
N SER A 189 -2.55 -18.57 -4.54
CA SER A 189 -2.98 -18.44 -3.15
C SER A 189 -2.10 -17.42 -2.42
N CYS A 190 -2.68 -16.72 -1.46
CA CYS A 190 -1.97 -15.78 -0.62
C CYS A 190 -2.55 -15.74 0.79
N PHE A 191 -1.74 -15.35 1.75
CA PHE A 191 -2.16 -15.05 3.11
C PHE A 191 -1.58 -13.71 3.53
N ARG A 192 -2.25 -13.05 4.47
CA ARG A 192 -1.87 -11.70 4.86
C ARG A 192 -1.53 -11.57 6.34
N THR A 193 -0.58 -10.70 6.63
CA THR A 193 -0.34 -10.17 7.97
C THR A 193 -0.59 -8.67 7.94
N ILE A 194 -1.49 -8.21 8.79
CA ILE A 194 -1.85 -6.80 8.91
C ILE A 194 -1.25 -6.25 10.20
N LEU A 195 -0.49 -5.17 10.09
CA LEU A 195 0.06 -4.48 11.24
C LEU A 195 -0.77 -3.25 11.58
N HIS A 196 -1.27 -3.23 12.81
CA HIS A 196 -1.95 -2.07 13.41
C HIS A 196 -1.06 -1.36 14.46
N SER A 197 0.14 -1.88 14.73
CA SER A 197 1.11 -1.33 15.69
C SER A 197 2.51 -1.91 15.42
N ASP A 198 3.49 -1.63 16.30
CA ASP A 198 4.75 -2.38 16.30
C ASP A 198 4.48 -3.88 16.50
N GLY A 199 5.21 -4.73 15.78
CA GLY A 199 4.96 -6.17 15.71
C GLY A 199 6.09 -6.95 15.03
N GLU A 200 6.09 -8.27 15.20
CA GLU A 200 7.05 -9.17 14.56
C GLU A 200 6.40 -9.89 13.37
N LEU A 201 7.10 -9.98 12.25
CA LEU A 201 6.54 -10.52 11.00
C LEU A 201 6.58 -12.05 10.90
N GLY A 202 7.47 -12.70 11.65
CA GLY A 202 7.78 -14.13 11.50
C GLY A 202 6.87 -15.13 12.24
N LYS A 203 5.69 -14.72 12.70
CA LYS A 203 4.79 -15.61 13.48
C LYS A 203 3.69 -16.27 12.66
N THR A 204 3.48 -15.82 11.42
CA THR A 204 2.42 -16.33 10.55
C THR A 204 3.04 -17.20 9.46
N HIS A 205 2.63 -18.46 9.38
CA HIS A 205 3.01 -19.38 8.31
C HIS A 205 1.72 -19.97 7.73
N ALA A 206 1.54 -19.82 6.42
CA ALA A 206 0.47 -20.43 5.65
C ALA A 206 0.98 -20.67 4.21
N GLN A 207 0.18 -21.36 3.39
CA GLN A 207 0.50 -21.60 2.00
C GLN A 207 0.23 -20.36 1.13
N GLY A 208 1.01 -20.19 0.07
CA GLY A 208 0.89 -19.10 -0.89
C GLY A 208 1.78 -17.89 -0.59
N THR A 209 1.59 -16.82 -1.35
CA THR A 209 2.33 -15.56 -1.20
C THR A 209 1.98 -14.86 0.12
N HIS A 210 3.00 -14.45 0.88
CA HIS A 210 2.78 -13.65 2.09
C HIS A 210 2.65 -12.16 1.76
N ILE A 211 1.48 -11.58 2.04
CA ILE A 211 1.21 -10.14 1.85
C ILE A 211 1.25 -9.41 3.20
N LEU A 212 2.17 -8.46 3.33
CA LEU A 212 2.46 -7.73 4.56
C LEU A 212 1.94 -6.30 4.46
N HIS A 213 0.80 -6.01 5.09
CA HIS A 213 0.25 -4.65 5.16
C HIS A 213 0.79 -3.89 6.36
N LEU A 214 1.64 -2.91 6.12
CA LEU A 214 2.36 -2.18 7.19
C LEU A 214 1.52 -1.08 7.85
N HIS A 215 0.49 -0.58 7.16
CA HIS A 215 -0.33 0.55 7.60
C HIS A 215 -1.75 0.16 8.04
N GLY A 216 -2.09 -1.13 7.98
CA GLY A 216 -3.43 -1.61 8.24
C GLY A 216 -4.14 -2.01 6.95
N TYR A 217 -5.45 -2.15 7.01
CA TYR A 217 -6.24 -2.78 5.97
C TYR A 217 -7.60 -2.08 5.81
N TRP A 218 -8.15 -2.03 4.59
CA TRP A 218 -9.34 -1.23 4.27
C TRP A 218 -10.61 -1.60 5.06
N GLN A 219 -10.63 -2.76 5.71
CA GLN A 219 -11.74 -3.26 6.52
C GLN A 219 -11.27 -3.89 7.85
N GLY A 220 -12.20 -4.02 8.80
CA GLY A 220 -11.97 -4.66 10.10
C GLY A 220 -11.61 -3.68 11.22
N HIS A 221 -10.34 -3.29 11.32
CA HIS A 221 -9.80 -2.50 12.43
C HIS A 221 -9.35 -1.10 11.99
N ASP A 222 -9.19 -0.19 12.95
CA ASP A 222 -8.67 1.14 12.68
C ASP A 222 -7.31 1.07 12.00
N THR A 223 -7.26 1.70 10.84
CA THR A 223 -6.10 1.84 9.96
C THR A 223 -5.19 2.96 10.45
N LEU A 224 -3.87 2.78 10.27
CA LEU A 224 -2.85 3.73 10.70
C LEU A 224 -2.81 4.91 9.72
N HIS A 225 -3.66 5.89 9.96
CA HIS A 225 -3.91 7.01 9.06
C HIS A 225 -3.24 8.29 9.47
N MET A 226 -2.80 8.39 10.72
CA MET A 226 -2.21 9.61 11.23
C MET A 226 -0.69 9.59 11.06
N PRO A 227 -0.08 10.68 10.56
CA PRO A 227 1.38 10.83 10.54
C PRO A 227 2.03 10.50 11.89
N GLN A 228 1.35 10.83 12.99
CA GLN A 228 1.79 10.52 14.35
C GLN A 228 1.87 9.00 14.63
N GLN A 229 0.92 8.20 14.12
CA GLN A 229 0.91 6.73 14.26
C GLN A 229 1.97 6.07 13.37
N LEU A 230 2.28 6.69 12.23
CA LEU A 230 3.31 6.23 11.28
C LEU A 230 4.73 6.60 11.74
N MET A 231 4.86 7.70 12.49
CA MET A 231 6.11 8.16 13.09
C MET A 231 6.46 7.49 14.43
N GLN A 232 5.54 6.73 15.03
CA GLN A 232 5.83 5.98 16.27
C GLN A 232 6.98 5.01 16.04
N ALA A 233 7.85 4.86 17.03
CA ALA A 233 8.96 3.91 16.94
C ALA A 233 8.42 2.48 16.85
N ARG A 234 8.76 1.78 15.76
CA ARG A 234 8.42 0.36 15.54
C ARG A 234 9.68 -0.52 15.51
N PRO A 235 10.38 -0.70 16.66
CA PRO A 235 11.65 -1.41 16.69
C PRO A 235 11.52 -2.90 16.34
N LYS A 236 10.42 -3.57 16.71
CA LYS A 236 10.22 -4.99 16.37
C LYS A 236 9.96 -5.17 14.88
N LEU A 237 9.15 -4.28 14.30
CA LEU A 237 8.90 -4.26 12.86
C LEU A 237 10.20 -4.03 12.11
N ARG A 238 10.97 -3.01 12.51
CA ARG A 238 12.28 -2.71 11.91
C ARG A 238 13.19 -3.93 11.94
N LYS A 239 13.34 -4.58 13.09
CA LYS A 239 14.20 -5.77 13.23
C LYS A 239 13.74 -6.91 12.32
N SER A 240 12.43 -7.09 12.17
CA SER A 240 11.85 -8.12 11.30
C SER A 240 12.08 -7.80 9.82
N LEU A 241 11.85 -6.55 9.40
CA LEU A 241 12.07 -6.10 8.03
C LEU A 241 13.55 -6.18 7.64
N SER A 242 14.48 -5.76 8.52
CA SER A 242 15.92 -5.86 8.26
C SER A 242 16.33 -7.28 7.94
N ARG A 243 15.87 -8.28 8.72
CA ARG A 243 16.17 -9.70 8.46
C ARG A 243 15.62 -10.16 7.11
N ILE A 244 14.35 -9.85 6.82
CA ILE A 244 13.73 -10.23 5.55
C ILE A 244 14.50 -9.62 4.36
N ILE A 245 14.95 -8.37 4.49
CA ILE A 245 15.62 -7.65 3.39
C ILE A 245 17.09 -8.05 3.24
N GLU A 246 17.82 -8.29 4.32
CA GLU A 246 19.23 -8.72 4.28
C GLU A 246 19.42 -10.01 3.46
N ASP A 247 18.48 -10.94 3.60
CA ASP A 247 18.49 -12.24 2.92
C ASP A 247 17.78 -12.22 1.54
N SER A 248 17.34 -11.06 1.06
CA SER A 248 16.58 -10.92 -0.18
C SER A 248 17.14 -9.86 -1.14
N THR A 249 16.70 -9.92 -2.38
CA THR A 249 16.74 -8.78 -3.31
C THR A 249 15.40 -8.05 -3.23
N LEU A 250 15.44 -6.77 -2.84
CA LEU A 250 14.24 -5.94 -2.68
C LEU A 250 13.97 -5.12 -3.95
N VAL A 251 12.77 -5.25 -4.52
CA VAL A 251 12.27 -4.43 -5.62
C VAL A 251 11.22 -3.46 -5.10
N VAL A 252 11.43 -2.15 -5.28
CA VAL A 252 10.52 -1.10 -4.80
C VAL A 252 9.77 -0.50 -5.98
N ILE A 253 8.43 -0.52 -5.95
CA ILE A 253 7.58 -0.04 -7.05
C ILE A 253 6.42 0.80 -6.51
N GLY A 254 6.06 1.86 -7.24
CA GLY A 254 4.85 2.64 -6.94
C GLY A 254 4.91 3.41 -5.61
N PHE A 255 6.11 3.58 -5.06
CA PHE A 255 6.31 4.20 -3.76
C PHE A 255 6.53 5.71 -3.89
N GLY A 256 5.50 6.49 -3.57
CA GLY A 256 5.53 7.95 -3.62
C GLY A 256 5.96 8.57 -2.30
N GLY A 257 7.25 8.48 -1.94
CA GLY A 257 7.93 9.33 -0.95
C GLY A 257 7.13 9.72 0.31
N TRP A 258 6.65 8.75 1.07
CA TRP A 258 6.24 9.02 2.45
C TRP A 258 7.51 9.10 3.29
N ASP A 259 7.72 10.19 4.03
CA ASP A 259 8.63 10.18 5.20
C ASP A 259 7.98 9.37 6.35
N ASP A 260 7.56 8.15 6.06
CA ASP A 260 7.18 7.19 7.08
C ASP A 260 8.45 6.49 7.59
N ILE A 261 8.34 5.92 8.79
CA ILE A 261 9.46 5.24 9.44
C ILE A 261 10.02 4.10 8.60
N THR A 262 9.23 3.55 7.68
CA THR A 262 9.62 2.55 6.69
C THR A 262 10.58 3.14 5.68
N THR A 263 10.29 4.28 5.06
CA THR A 263 11.15 4.88 4.03
C THR A 263 12.44 5.48 4.60
N VAL A 264 12.33 6.20 5.72
CA VAL A 264 13.49 6.82 6.42
C VAL A 264 14.44 5.77 7.00
N ARG A 265 13.96 4.54 7.26
CA ARG A 265 14.79 3.48 7.87
C ARG A 265 15.13 2.31 6.97
N LEU A 266 14.40 2.09 5.87
CA LEU A 266 14.83 1.17 4.79
C LEU A 266 16.09 1.72 4.12
N THR A 267 16.10 3.01 3.79
CA THR A 267 17.31 3.72 3.35
C THR A 267 18.44 3.61 4.39
N GLY A 268 18.13 3.81 5.68
CA GLY A 268 19.10 3.65 6.77
C GLY A 268 19.64 2.23 6.99
N ALA A 269 18.84 1.18 6.73
CA ALA A 269 19.23 -0.22 6.86
C ALA A 269 20.10 -0.68 5.67
N CYS A 270 19.73 -0.33 4.44
CA CYS A 270 20.55 -0.59 3.25
C CYS A 270 21.93 0.10 3.33
N CYS A 271 22.01 1.26 3.99
CA CYS A 271 23.29 1.97 4.21
C CYS A 271 24.19 1.34 5.29
N HIS A 272 23.69 0.44 6.14
CA HIS A 272 24.49 -0.25 7.17
C HIS A 272 24.89 -1.67 6.76
N ALA A 273 24.28 -2.24 5.71
CA ALA A 273 24.64 -3.54 5.14
C ALA A 273 25.90 -3.49 4.25
N THR A 274 26.54 -2.32 4.10
CA THR A 274 27.78 -2.08 3.34
C THR A 274 28.99 -1.80 4.24
N ARG A 275 29.05 -2.39 5.45
CA ARG A 275 30.25 -2.39 6.28
C ARG A 275 30.59 -3.79 6.79
#